data_AF-A0A7S1SFT4-F1
#
_entry.id   AF-A0A7S1SFT4-F1
#
_cell.length_a   1.000
_cell.length_b   1.000
_cell.length_c   1.000
_cell.angle_alpha   90.00
_cell.angle_beta   90.00
_cell.angle_gamma   90.00
#
_symmetry.space_group_name_H-M   'P 1'
#
loop_
_entity.id
_entity.type
_entity.pdbx_description
1 polymer ?
#
loop_
_entity_poly.entity_id
_entity_poly.type
_entity_poly.pdbx_seq_one_letter_code
_entity_poly.pdbx_strand_id
1 'polypeptide(L)'
;HGEGAAAEHLGPPRVALPADRIEFIDGVAFFLIEVTPAGGSSGWEVRRRYSEFVELRKCVGLQEDSLPETPFPPRLLFTCHGERLEARRRCLEDWLRETLKEP
;
A
#
# COMPACT_ATOMS: atom_id res chain seq x y z
N HIS A 1 -33.27 -9.27 -22.86
CA HIS A 1 -32.23 -9.62 -23.85
C HIS A 1 -31.54 -8.31 -24.24
N GLY A 2 -30.20 -8.29 -24.23
CA GLY A 2 -29.35 -7.09 -24.24
C GLY A 2 -28.55 -7.02 -22.94
N GLU A 3 -27.69 -7.99 -22.65
CA GLU A 3 -26.33 -8.20 -23.18
C GLU A 3 -25.28 -7.66 -22.20
N GLY A 4 -24.28 -8.50 -21.96
CA GLY A 4 -23.47 -8.52 -20.75
C GLY A 4 -22.79 -7.21 -20.45
N ALA A 5 -22.86 -6.81 -19.18
CA ALA A 5 -21.81 -6.01 -18.57
C ALA A 5 -20.50 -6.72 -18.90
N ALA A 6 -19.71 -6.14 -19.82
CA ALA A 6 -18.32 -6.48 -19.92
C ALA A 6 -17.77 -6.22 -18.52
N ALA A 7 -17.56 -7.28 -17.74
CA ALA A 7 -16.60 -7.27 -16.67
C ALA A 7 -15.26 -7.10 -17.39
N GLU A 8 -15.00 -5.87 -17.84
CA GLU A 8 -13.69 -5.45 -18.26
C GLU A 8 -12.79 -5.86 -17.10
N HIS A 9 -11.73 -6.60 -17.43
CA HIS A 9 -10.72 -6.93 -16.44
C HIS A 9 -10.05 -5.61 -16.07
N LEU A 10 -10.70 -4.87 -15.17
CA LEU A 10 -10.16 -3.67 -14.57
C LEU A 10 -8.85 -4.13 -13.95
N GLY A 11 -7.75 -3.58 -14.44
CA GLY A 11 -6.43 -3.92 -13.94
C GLY A 11 -6.33 -3.69 -12.43
N PRO A 12 -5.19 -4.02 -11.82
CA PRO A 12 -5.00 -3.76 -10.40
C PRO A 12 -5.11 -2.26 -10.10
N PRO A 13 -5.67 -1.86 -8.95
CA PRO A 13 -5.67 -0.47 -8.53
C PRO A 13 -4.23 0.04 -8.43
N ARG A 14 -4.00 1.28 -8.87
CA ARG A 14 -2.70 1.93 -8.72
C ARG A 14 -2.62 2.55 -7.33
N VAL A 15 -1.48 2.39 -6.68
CA VAL A 15 -1.21 2.97 -5.38
C VAL A 15 0.09 3.77 -5.37
N ALA A 16 0.07 4.89 -4.64
CA ALA A 16 1.21 5.76 -4.42
C ALA A 16 1.25 6.24 -2.97
N LEU A 17 2.44 6.35 -2.40
CA LEU A 17 2.68 6.96 -1.09
C LEU A 17 3.61 8.15 -1.32
N PRO A 18 3.12 9.37 -1.59
CA PRO A 18 4.00 10.49 -1.90
C PRO A 18 4.93 10.85 -0.72
N ALA A 19 6.20 11.18 -1.01
CA ALA A 19 7.19 11.50 0.02
C ALA A 19 6.81 12.76 0.84
N ASP A 20 6.20 13.74 0.20
CA ASP A 20 5.72 14.99 0.81
C ASP A 20 4.40 14.81 1.59
N ARG A 21 3.86 13.59 1.64
CA ARG A 21 2.59 13.27 2.30
C ARG A 21 2.77 12.33 3.50
N ILE A 22 3.84 12.57 4.26
CA ILE A 22 4.08 11.93 5.54
C ILE A 22 3.79 12.94 6.66
N GLU A 23 2.84 12.59 7.52
CA GLU A 23 2.43 13.43 8.65
C GLU A 23 2.95 12.86 9.97
N PHE A 24 3.32 13.73 10.90
CA PHE A 24 3.68 13.33 12.26
C PHE A 24 2.64 13.85 13.24
N ILE A 25 1.94 12.94 13.89
CA ILE A 25 0.90 13.26 14.89
C ILE A 25 1.31 12.54 16.19
N ASP A 26 1.49 13.30 17.26
CA ASP A 26 1.96 12.79 18.56
C ASP A 26 3.23 11.92 18.46
N GLY A 27 4.17 12.32 17.58
CA GLY A 27 5.43 11.59 17.35
C GLY A 27 5.29 10.31 16.53
N VAL A 28 4.10 10.01 16.00
CA VAL A 28 3.83 8.85 15.14
C VAL A 28 3.79 9.30 13.68
N ALA A 29 4.55 8.60 12.83
CA ALA A 29 4.50 8.80 11.38
C ALA A 29 3.27 8.11 10.76
N PHE A 30 2.48 8.89 10.04
CA PHE A 30 1.37 8.47 9.22
C PHE A 30 1.71 8.67 7.75
N PHE A 31 1.47 7.65 6.94
CA PHE A 31 1.66 7.68 5.50
C PHE A 31 0.29 7.89 4.85
N LEU A 32 0.19 8.92 3.99
CA LEU A 32 -0.94 9.04 3.09
C LEU A 32 -0.73 8.09 1.91
N ILE A 33 -1.77 7.35 1.57
CA ILE A 33 -1.80 6.39 0.47
C ILE A 33 -2.87 6.88 -0.50
N GLU A 34 -2.45 7.22 -1.71
CA GLU A 34 -3.32 7.57 -2.82
C GLU A 34 -3.68 6.29 -3.58
N VAL A 35 -4.97 5.99 -3.69
CA VAL A 35 -5.47 4.80 -4.39
C VAL A 35 -6.26 5.25 -5.61
N THR A 36 -5.83 4.82 -6.79
CA THR A 36 -6.53 5.06 -8.06
C THR A 36 -7.09 3.73 -8.58
N PRO A 37 -8.42 3.53 -8.52
CA PRO A 37 -9.05 2.33 -9.05
C PRO A 37 -8.90 2.26 -10.59
N ALA A 38 -8.72 1.06 -11.13
CA ALA A 38 -8.46 0.88 -12.56
C ALA A 38 -9.66 1.16 -13.48
N GLY A 39 -10.89 1.21 -12.93
CA GLY A 39 -12.13 1.44 -13.68
C GLY A 39 -12.57 2.90 -13.83
N GLY A 40 -11.65 3.86 -13.69
CA GLY A 40 -11.96 5.27 -13.89
C GLY A 40 -12.86 5.90 -12.82
N SER A 41 -13.13 5.17 -11.72
CA SER A 41 -13.75 5.76 -10.53
C SER A 41 -12.79 6.77 -9.89
N SER A 42 -13.34 7.76 -9.18
CA SER A 42 -12.52 8.72 -8.44
C SER A 42 -11.62 7.99 -7.45
N GLY A 43 -10.33 8.30 -7.48
CA GLY A 43 -9.38 7.84 -6.49
C GLY A 43 -9.73 8.34 -5.09
N TRP A 44 -9.22 7.66 -4.08
CA TRP A 44 -9.38 8.06 -2.69
C TRP A 44 -8.04 8.00 -1.96
N GLU A 45 -7.97 8.72 -0.85
CA GLU A 45 -6.79 8.77 -0.02
C GLU A 45 -7.09 8.06 1.30
N VAL A 46 -6.16 7.24 1.77
CA VAL A 46 -6.23 6.67 3.12
C VAL A 46 -4.97 6.98 3.89
N ARG A 47 -5.14 7.27 5.18
CA ARG A 47 -4.02 7.51 6.08
C ARG A 47 -3.77 6.28 6.95
N ARG A 48 -2.53 5.80 6.96
CA ARG A 48 -2.15 4.61 7.74
C ARG A 48 -0.82 4.79 8.44
N ARG A 49 -0.73 4.31 9.67
CA ARG A 49 0.55 4.17 10.39
C ARG A 49 1.18 2.82 10.08
N TYR A 50 2.50 2.71 10.22
CA TYR A 50 3.24 1.47 9.92
C TYR A 50 2.64 0.21 10.59
N SER A 51 2.14 0.29 11.82
CA SER A 51 1.53 -0.87 12.49
C SER A 51 0.27 -1.38 11.78
N GLU A 52 -0.52 -0.51 11.17
CA GLU A 52 -1.71 -0.94 10.39
C GLU A 52 -1.30 -1.68 9.12
N PHE A 53 -0.16 -1.35 8.50
CA PHE A 53 0.38 -2.14 7.37
C PHE A 53 0.83 -3.54 7.83
N VAL A 54 1.36 -3.65 9.06
CA VAL A 54 1.70 -4.96 9.64
C VAL A 54 0.44 -5.80 9.88
N GLU A 55 -0.66 -5.17 10.29
CA GLU A 55 -1.96 -5.83 10.42
C GLU A 55 -2.52 -6.23 9.06
N LEU A 56 -2.47 -5.34 8.06
CA LEU A 56 -2.86 -5.65 6.69
C LEU A 56 -2.09 -6.85 6.14
N ARG A 57 -0.77 -6.90 6.31
CA ARG A 57 0.05 -8.06 5.91
C ARG A 57 -0.44 -9.36 6.54
N LYS A 58 -0.88 -9.34 7.80
CA LYS A 58 -1.45 -10.53 8.47
C LYS A 58 -2.82 -10.90 7.90
N CYS A 59 -3.66 -9.90 7.64
CA CYS A 59 -5.02 -10.10 7.12
C CYS A 59 -5.07 -10.58 5.68
N VAL A 60 -4.16 -10.07 4.83
CA VAL A 60 -4.01 -10.52 3.44
C VAL A 60 -3.58 -11.99 3.38
N GLY A 61 -3.09 -12.54 4.50
CA GLY A 61 -2.98 -13.99 4.65
C GLY A 61 -2.13 -14.59 3.55
N LEU A 62 -0.99 -13.96 3.26
CA LEU A 62 0.04 -14.53 2.37
C LEU A 62 0.48 -15.84 3.02
N GLN A 63 -0.22 -16.93 2.65
CA GLN A 63 0.23 -18.30 2.89
C GLN A 63 1.63 -18.38 2.29
N GLU A 64 2.52 -19.15 2.91
CA GLU A 64 3.97 -19.14 2.65
C GLU A 64 4.38 -19.31 1.17
N ASP A 65 3.44 -19.72 0.30
CA ASP A 65 3.59 -19.91 -1.16
C ASP A 65 3.33 -18.66 -2.04
N SER A 66 2.74 -17.59 -1.50
CA SER A 66 2.35 -16.38 -2.27
C SER A 66 2.82 -15.11 -1.59
N LEU A 67 4.06 -15.08 -1.12
CA LEU A 67 4.66 -13.83 -0.66
C LEU A 67 4.99 -12.98 -1.89
N PRO A 68 4.64 -11.67 -1.92
CA PRO A 68 5.05 -10.79 -2.99
C PRO A 68 6.58 -10.79 -3.05
N GLU A 69 7.13 -10.76 -4.27
CA GLU A 69 8.59 -10.75 -4.50
C GLU A 69 9.28 -9.60 -3.75
N THR A 70 8.52 -8.56 -3.41
CA THR A 70 8.99 -7.43 -2.61
C THR A 70 8.94 -7.71 -1.10
N PRO A 71 10.08 -7.64 -0.39
CA PRO A 71 10.12 -7.90 1.04
C PRO A 71 9.40 -6.79 1.82
N PHE A 72 8.52 -7.18 2.74
CA PHE A 72 7.88 -6.23 3.65
C PHE A 72 8.95 -5.52 4.52
N PRO A 73 8.91 -4.18 4.65
CA PRO A 73 9.94 -3.44 5.37
C PRO A 73 10.04 -3.89 6.83
N PRO A 74 11.24 -4.26 7.33
CA PRO A 74 11.39 -4.74 8.69
C PRO A 74 11.07 -3.63 9.72
N ARG A 75 10.66 -4.08 10.91
CA ARG A 75 10.54 -3.20 12.08
C ARG A 75 11.92 -2.69 12.46
N LEU A 76 12.25 -1.46 12.03
CA LEU A 76 13.39 -0.72 12.54
C LEU A 76 13.10 -0.37 14.01
N LEU A 77 13.94 -0.88 14.92
CA LEU A 77 13.81 -0.72 16.37
C LEU A 77 14.18 0.69 16.88
N PHE A 78 14.47 1.64 15.98
CA PHE A 78 14.89 3.00 16.32
C PHE A 78 14.29 4.05 15.39
N THR A 79 14.19 5.27 15.91
CA THR A 79 13.63 6.49 15.31
C THR A 79 13.79 6.56 13.79
N CYS A 80 12.67 6.36 13.08
CA CYS A 80 12.60 6.51 11.62
C CYS A 80 12.38 7.98 11.27
N HIS A 81 13.46 8.73 11.11
CA HIS A 81 13.44 10.07 10.54
C HIS A 81 14.28 10.13 9.26
N GLY A 82 14.04 11.15 8.43
CA GLY A 82 14.82 11.42 7.23
C GLY A 82 14.88 10.24 6.27
N GLU A 83 16.08 9.91 5.80
CA GLU A 83 16.34 8.89 4.77
C GLU A 83 15.80 7.51 5.13
N ARG A 84 15.78 7.13 6.41
CA ARG A 84 15.24 5.83 6.86
C ARG A 84 13.73 5.76 6.75
N LEU A 85 13.05 6.89 6.98
CA LEU A 85 11.61 6.98 6.83
C LEU A 85 11.20 6.93 5.36
N GLU A 86 11.96 7.61 4.51
CA GLU A 86 11.77 7.56 3.05
C GLU A 86 12.05 6.15 2.48
N ALA A 87 13.11 5.48 2.93
CA ALA A 87 13.38 4.09 2.55
C ALA A 87 12.22 3.15 2.96
N ARG A 88 11.67 3.34 4.17
CA ARG A 88 10.48 2.61 4.62
C ARG A 88 9.27 2.93 3.75
N ARG A 89 9.02 4.20 3.40
CA ARG A 89 7.92 4.61 2.53
C ARG A 89 8.00 3.91 1.17
N ARG A 90 9.18 3.92 0.53
CA ARG A 90 9.41 3.23 -0.75
C ARG A 90 9.11 1.74 -0.66
N CYS A 91 9.64 1.07 0.35
CA CYS A 91 9.36 -0.36 0.54
C CYS A 91 7.88 -0.65 0.77
N LEU A 92 7.16 0.20 1.52
CA LEU A 92 5.71 0.05 1.70
C LEU A 92 4.94 0.27 0.40
N GLU A 93 5.34 1.25 -0.41
CA GLU A 93 4.74 1.54 -1.71
C GLU A 93 4.93 0.37 -2.68
N ASP A 94 6.16 -0.14 -2.82
CA ASP A 94 6.46 -1.27 -3.69
C ASP A 94 5.73 -2.53 -3.21
N TRP A 95 5.76 -2.81 -1.90
CA TRP A 95 5.02 -3.94 -1.32
C TRP A 95 3.52 -3.86 -1.60
N LEU A 96 2.90 -2.69 -1.45
CA LEU A 96 1.47 -2.52 -1.76
C LEU A 96 1.18 -2.71 -3.25
N ARG A 97 2.05 -2.20 -4.14
CA ARG A 97 1.89 -2.38 -5.59
C ARG A 97 1.92 -3.85 -5.97
N GLU A 98 2.86 -4.63 -5.43
CA GLU A 98 2.92 -6.07 -5.69
C GLU A 98 1.72 -6.80 -5.11
N THR A 99 1.38 -6.52 -3.85
CA THR A 99 0.25 -7.17 -3.16
C THR A 99 -1.08 -6.94 -3.89
N LEU A 100 -1.24 -5.80 -4.58
CA LEU A 100 -2.45 -5.48 -5.34
C LEU A 100 -2.42 -5.96 -6.79
N LYS A 101 -1.27 -6.41 -7.31
CA LYS A 101 -1.14 -6.99 -8.66
C LYS A 101 -1.59 -8.44 -8.73
N GLU A 102 -1.46 -9.18 -7.63
CA GLU A 102 -1.87 -10.58 -7.58
C GLU A 102 -3.41 -10.68 -7.40
N PRO A 103 -4.13 -11.36 -8.31
CA PRO A 103 -5.58 -11.53 -8.26
C PRO A 103 -6.06 -12.58 -7.24
#